data_AF-A0A7K1DKE7-F1
#
_entry.id   AF-A0A7K1DKE7-F1
#
_cell.length_a   1.000
_cell.length_b   1.000
_cell.length_c   1.000
_cell.angle_alpha   90.00
_cell.angle_beta   90.00
_cell.angle_gamma   90.00
#
_symmetry.space_group_name_H-M   'P 1'
#
loop_
_entity.id
_entity.type
_entity.pdbx_description
1 polymer ?
#
loop_
_entity_poly.entity_id
_entity_poly.type
_entity_poly.pdbx_seq_one_letter_code
_entity_poly.pdbx_strand_id
1 'polypeptide(L)'
;MKSVTWKAPAINTVFYRFDESEVRFILQYGRPFSPMSPWGIEGGGPLNAQQIDTLLAYLKSIQIPREDCIVADAKPLNCEGGHLPVVEQDKIQAVAEKSVADGTYGSIGEALFNLELGSGGFSCARCHTPGWSWGEPGQTGSGAYGWNLTGGATNSHFGTEQEMINFIKAGSKFGAKYGVQGQGSGRMPGFGDLLTAEQIQQIVNYVRNEL
;
A
#
# COMPACT_ATOMS: atom_id res chain seq x y z
N MET A 1 8.25 25.65 -12.28
CA MET A 1 7.91 24.44 -11.49
C MET A 1 9.09 24.13 -10.59
N LYS A 2 8.86 23.83 -9.30
CA LYS A 2 9.91 23.38 -8.38
C LYS A 2 10.20 21.91 -8.67
N SER A 3 11.47 21.54 -8.84
CA SER A 3 11.88 20.13 -8.94
C SER A 3 11.84 19.50 -7.54
N VAL A 4 11.32 18.29 -7.43
CA VAL A 4 11.24 17.51 -6.18
C VAL A 4 11.80 16.12 -6.39
N THR A 5 12.35 15.52 -5.33
CA THR A 5 12.90 14.15 -5.38
C THR A 5 11.89 13.17 -4.83
N TRP A 6 11.42 12.25 -5.66
CA TRP A 6 10.43 11.27 -5.27
C TRP A 6 11.07 10.04 -4.62
N LYS A 7 10.46 9.55 -3.55
CA LYS A 7 10.79 8.29 -2.87
C LYS A 7 10.17 7.12 -3.64
N ALA A 8 11.01 6.32 -4.28
CA ALA A 8 10.59 5.06 -4.89
C ALA A 8 10.30 4.02 -3.78
N PRO A 9 9.10 3.41 -3.74
CA PRO A 9 8.77 2.42 -2.72
C PRO A 9 9.58 1.13 -2.92
N ALA A 10 9.84 0.40 -1.84
CA ALA A 10 10.38 -0.95 -1.94
C ALA A 10 9.45 -1.87 -2.75
N ILE A 11 10.06 -2.71 -3.58
CA ILE A 11 9.36 -3.58 -4.55
C ILE A 11 9.45 -5.07 -4.20
N ASN A 12 10.16 -5.42 -3.12
CA ASN A 12 10.25 -6.78 -2.55
C ASN A 12 8.97 -7.22 -1.81
N THR A 13 7.92 -6.39 -1.80
CA THR A 13 6.58 -6.74 -1.29
C THR A 13 5.47 -6.31 -2.28
N VAL A 14 5.80 -6.09 -3.56
CA VAL A 14 4.81 -5.64 -4.55
C VAL A 14 3.72 -6.69 -4.78
N PHE A 15 4.06 -7.97 -4.80
CA PHE A 15 3.11 -9.08 -5.01
C PHE A 15 2.33 -9.48 -3.76
N TYR A 16 2.52 -8.76 -2.65
CA TYR A 16 1.59 -8.79 -1.52
C TYR A 16 0.39 -7.86 -1.72
N ARG A 17 0.56 -6.83 -2.55
CA ARG A 17 -0.39 -5.73 -2.72
C ARG A 17 -1.17 -5.82 -4.01
N PHE A 18 -0.52 -6.34 -5.04
CA PHE A 18 -1.02 -6.36 -6.41
C PHE A 18 -0.81 -7.74 -7.01
N ASP A 19 -1.76 -8.19 -7.82
CA ASP A 19 -1.55 -9.35 -8.67
C ASP A 19 -0.58 -9.02 -9.82
N GLU A 20 -0.13 -10.07 -10.52
CA GLU A 20 0.80 -9.91 -11.64
C GLU A 20 0.25 -9.06 -12.79
N SER A 21 -1.06 -9.08 -13.02
CA SER A 21 -1.68 -8.31 -14.10
C SER A 21 -1.62 -6.80 -13.82
N GLU A 22 -1.82 -6.39 -12.56
CA GLU A 22 -1.69 -5.00 -12.13
C GLU A 22 -0.23 -4.56 -12.14
N VAL A 23 0.71 -5.39 -11.68
CA VAL A 23 2.14 -5.06 -11.76
C VAL A 23 2.59 -4.94 -13.22
N ARG A 24 2.13 -5.84 -14.09
CA ARG A 24 2.37 -5.74 -15.54
C ARG A 24 1.80 -4.44 -16.10
N PHE A 25 0.55 -4.10 -15.75
CA PHE A 25 -0.09 -2.86 -16.21
C PHE A 25 0.74 -1.63 -15.82
N ILE A 26 1.21 -1.57 -14.57
CA ILE A 26 2.04 -0.47 -14.08
C ILE A 26 3.39 -0.42 -14.81
N LEU A 27 4.03 -1.56 -15.08
CA LEU A 27 5.27 -1.57 -15.88
C LEU A 27 5.00 -1.14 -17.33
N GLN A 28 3.90 -1.57 -17.91
CA GLN A 28 3.55 -1.31 -19.30
C GLN A 28 3.19 0.16 -19.53
N TYR A 29 2.36 0.74 -18.66
CA TYR A 29 1.71 2.04 -18.84
C TYR A 29 2.17 3.10 -17.82
N GLY A 30 3.11 2.75 -16.94
CA GLY A 30 3.53 3.62 -15.85
C GLY A 30 2.45 3.73 -14.78
N ARG A 31 2.66 4.65 -13.83
CA ARG A 31 1.67 4.96 -12.79
C ARG A 31 1.29 6.44 -12.84
N PRO A 32 0.05 6.77 -13.26
CA PRO A 32 -0.43 8.15 -13.28
C PRO A 32 -0.25 8.85 -11.93
N PHE A 33 0.00 10.16 -11.96
CA PHE A 33 0.25 11.01 -10.79
C PHE A 33 1.49 10.62 -9.97
N SER A 34 2.45 9.93 -10.62
CA SER A 34 3.77 9.62 -10.10
C SER A 34 4.81 9.82 -11.21
N PRO A 35 6.11 9.90 -10.88
CA PRO A 35 7.18 9.99 -11.88
C PRO A 35 7.48 8.63 -12.55
N MET A 36 6.73 7.57 -12.21
CA MET A 36 6.94 6.26 -12.81
C MET A 36 6.38 6.26 -14.24
N SER A 37 7.26 6.54 -15.20
CA SER A 37 6.97 6.48 -16.63
C SER A 37 6.65 5.04 -17.09
N PRO A 38 5.95 4.90 -18.23
CA PRO A 38 5.80 3.62 -18.92
C PRO A 38 7.15 3.01 -19.29
N TRP A 39 7.31 1.71 -19.07
CA TRP A 39 8.47 0.94 -19.55
C TRP A 39 8.14 0.11 -20.78
N GLY A 40 6.90 -0.32 -20.95
CA GLY A 40 6.51 -1.14 -22.08
C GLY A 40 6.13 -0.34 -23.32
N ILE A 41 6.39 -0.89 -24.51
CA ILE A 41 6.16 -0.24 -25.81
C ILE A 41 4.69 0.19 -26.00
N GLU A 42 3.72 -0.57 -25.54
CA GLU A 42 2.29 -0.19 -25.62
C GLU A 42 1.97 1.10 -24.85
N GLY A 43 2.71 1.40 -23.77
CA GLY A 43 2.59 2.66 -23.04
C GLY A 43 3.55 3.74 -23.52
N GLY A 44 4.35 3.49 -24.56
CA GLY A 44 5.36 4.40 -25.09
C GLY A 44 6.75 4.27 -24.45
N GLY A 45 6.99 3.20 -23.68
CA GLY A 45 8.30 2.87 -23.12
C GLY A 45 9.18 2.03 -24.06
N PRO A 46 10.43 1.71 -23.67
CA PRO A 46 11.40 1.04 -24.54
C PRO A 46 11.32 -0.50 -24.58
N LEU A 47 10.57 -1.13 -23.68
CA LEU A 47 10.61 -2.58 -23.45
C LEU A 47 9.49 -3.32 -24.20
N ASN A 48 9.84 -4.43 -24.86
CA ASN A 48 8.85 -5.34 -25.45
C ASN A 48 8.25 -6.29 -24.40
N ALA A 49 7.23 -7.06 -24.79
CA ALA A 49 6.54 -7.98 -23.89
C ALA A 49 7.48 -8.98 -23.19
N GLN A 50 8.45 -9.55 -23.91
CA GLN A 50 9.41 -10.51 -23.34
C GLN A 50 10.33 -9.87 -22.28
N GLN A 51 10.72 -8.61 -22.48
CA GLN A 51 11.49 -7.86 -21.50
C GLN A 51 10.65 -7.52 -20.26
N ILE A 52 9.37 -7.18 -20.44
CA ILE A 52 8.42 -7.01 -19.32
C ILE A 52 8.26 -8.33 -18.54
N ASP A 53 8.13 -9.46 -19.22
CA ASP A 53 8.09 -10.78 -18.57
C ASP A 53 9.35 -11.07 -17.75
N THR A 54 10.51 -10.69 -18.29
CA THR A 54 11.79 -10.83 -17.59
C THR A 54 11.84 -9.99 -16.32
N LEU A 55 11.34 -8.74 -16.37
CA LEU A 55 11.23 -7.89 -15.19
C LEU A 55 10.27 -8.48 -14.16
N LEU A 56 9.11 -9.00 -14.58
CA LEU A 56 8.16 -9.65 -13.68
C LEU A 56 8.77 -10.88 -13.00
N ALA A 57 9.52 -11.70 -13.74
CA ALA A 57 10.24 -12.84 -13.18
C ALA A 57 11.28 -12.39 -12.13
N TYR A 58 12.04 -11.33 -12.41
CA TYR A 58 12.98 -10.76 -11.46
C TYR A 58 12.27 -10.22 -10.21
N LEU A 59 11.19 -9.44 -10.37
CA LEU A 59 10.40 -8.92 -9.25
C LEU A 59 9.89 -10.05 -8.35
N LYS A 60 9.42 -11.16 -8.94
CA LYS A 60 8.99 -12.35 -8.17
C LYS A 60 10.14 -12.96 -7.38
N SER A 61 11.34 -13.01 -7.96
CA SER A 61 12.51 -13.61 -7.32
C SER A 61 13.04 -12.85 -6.11
N ILE A 62 12.75 -11.54 -6.01
CA ILE A 62 13.21 -10.68 -4.92
C ILE A 62 12.16 -10.45 -3.83
N GLN A 63 10.98 -11.11 -3.92
CA GLN A 63 9.97 -10.93 -2.89
C GLN A 63 10.46 -11.45 -1.54
N ILE A 64 10.05 -10.81 -0.45
CA ILE A 64 10.18 -11.38 0.88
C ILE A 64 9.35 -12.68 0.92
N PRO A 65 9.91 -13.83 1.32
CA PRO A 65 9.16 -15.08 1.46
C PRO A 65 7.99 -14.93 2.43
N ARG A 66 6.81 -15.44 2.05
CA ARG A 66 5.63 -15.49 2.93
C ARG A 66 5.77 -16.60 3.97
N GLU A 67 5.22 -16.39 5.15
CA GLU A 67 5.00 -17.42 6.17
C GLU A 67 3.56 -17.94 6.11
N ASP A 68 3.34 -19.15 6.63
CA ASP A 68 2.00 -19.76 6.78
C ASP A 68 1.15 -19.85 5.50
N CYS A 69 1.80 -20.20 4.39
CA CYS A 69 1.13 -20.54 3.14
C CYS A 69 0.05 -21.62 3.33
N ILE A 70 -1.12 -21.49 2.69
CA ILE A 70 -2.21 -22.48 2.77
C ILE A 70 -1.74 -23.87 2.31
N VAL A 71 -0.90 -23.89 1.28
CA VAL A 71 -0.30 -25.11 0.75
C VAL A 71 1.13 -25.21 1.28
N ALA A 72 1.40 -26.22 2.10
CA ALA A 72 2.68 -26.38 2.82
C ALA A 72 3.92 -26.39 1.91
N ASP A 73 3.80 -26.96 0.70
CA ASP A 73 4.91 -27.06 -0.26
C ASP A 73 4.87 -25.99 -1.37
N ALA A 74 4.00 -24.99 -1.25
CA ALA A 74 3.98 -23.88 -2.21
C ALA A 74 5.26 -23.04 -2.08
N LYS A 75 5.68 -22.44 -3.19
CA LYS A 75 6.82 -21.51 -3.19
C LYS A 75 6.46 -20.30 -2.33
N PRO A 76 7.19 -20.03 -1.22
CA PRO A 76 6.85 -18.93 -0.31
C PRO A 76 6.84 -17.54 -0.96
N LEU A 77 7.55 -17.38 -2.08
CA LEU A 77 7.63 -16.10 -2.81
C LEU A 77 6.28 -15.66 -3.42
N ASN A 78 5.33 -16.59 -3.62
CA ASN A 78 4.07 -16.31 -4.29
C ASN A 78 2.92 -17.24 -3.88
N CYS A 79 2.96 -17.79 -2.67
CA CYS A 79 1.93 -18.70 -2.19
C CYS A 79 0.63 -17.98 -1.80
N GLU A 80 -0.48 -18.72 -1.87
CA GLU A 80 -1.79 -18.23 -1.44
C GLU A 80 -1.93 -18.29 0.09
N GLY A 81 -2.54 -17.24 0.66
CA GLY A 81 -2.90 -17.12 2.07
C GLY A 81 -1.74 -16.93 3.06
N GLY A 82 -0.49 -16.95 2.58
CA GLY A 82 0.66 -16.64 3.42
C GLY A 82 0.78 -15.14 3.69
N HIS A 83 1.36 -14.77 4.83
CA HIS A 83 1.55 -13.39 5.25
C HIS A 83 3.03 -13.00 5.29
N LEU A 84 3.30 -11.71 5.46
CA LEU A 84 4.63 -11.17 5.66
C LEU A 84 5.22 -11.76 6.95
N PRO A 85 6.51 -12.18 6.96
CA PRO A 85 7.10 -12.79 8.13
C PRO A 85 6.87 -11.99 9.41
N VAL A 86 6.59 -12.69 10.53
CA VAL A 86 6.30 -12.02 11.81
C VAL A 86 7.42 -11.06 12.20
N VAL A 87 8.67 -11.42 11.94
CA VAL A 87 9.83 -10.55 12.23
C VAL A 87 9.79 -9.21 11.46
N GLU A 88 9.20 -9.19 10.26
CA GLU A 88 9.03 -7.94 9.49
C GLU A 88 7.81 -7.15 10.00
N GLN A 89 6.75 -7.84 10.43
CA GLN A 89 5.59 -7.21 11.09
C GLN A 89 5.98 -6.57 12.43
N ASP A 90 6.83 -7.24 13.21
CA ASP A 90 7.38 -6.72 14.46
C ASP A 90 8.26 -5.49 14.22
N LYS A 91 9.05 -5.47 13.13
CA LYS A 91 9.81 -4.28 12.73
C LYS A 91 8.90 -3.10 12.39
N ILE A 92 7.79 -3.34 11.68
CA ILE A 92 6.79 -2.30 11.38
C ILE A 92 6.25 -1.70 12.69
N GLN A 93 5.87 -2.57 13.64
CA GLN A 93 5.37 -2.16 14.95
C GLN A 93 6.42 -1.35 15.73
N ALA A 94 7.65 -1.86 15.83
CA ALA A 94 8.72 -1.22 16.58
C ALA A 94 9.10 0.16 16.02
N VAL A 95 9.09 0.33 14.69
CA VAL A 95 9.33 1.65 14.08
C VAL A 95 8.20 2.63 14.40
N ALA A 96 6.94 2.19 14.35
CA ALA A 96 5.81 3.01 14.75
C ALA A 96 5.89 3.42 16.24
N GLU A 97 6.13 2.47 17.13
CA GLU A 97 6.29 2.73 18.57
C GLU A 97 7.42 3.70 18.87
N LYS A 98 8.57 3.54 18.20
CA LYS A 98 9.70 4.46 18.34
C LYS A 98 9.32 5.89 17.96
N SER A 99 8.61 6.07 16.84
CA SER A 99 8.19 7.39 16.37
C SER A 99 7.11 8.06 17.23
N VAL A 100 6.36 7.28 18.01
CA VAL A 100 5.49 7.82 19.06
C VAL A 100 6.32 8.19 20.28
N ALA A 101 7.24 7.33 20.70
CA ALA A 101 8.09 7.56 21.87
C ALA A 101 9.02 8.78 21.73
N ASP A 102 9.49 9.08 20.52
CA ASP A 102 10.30 10.27 20.23
C ASP A 102 9.48 11.54 19.94
N GLY A 103 8.15 11.43 19.96
CA GLY A 103 7.22 12.55 19.77
C GLY A 103 7.02 12.96 18.31
N THR A 104 7.49 12.18 17.34
CA THR A 104 7.24 12.43 15.91
C THR A 104 5.75 12.33 15.57
N TYR A 105 5.04 11.36 16.16
CA TYR A 105 3.60 11.13 15.97
C TYR A 105 2.86 10.99 17.30
N GLY A 106 1.57 11.35 17.31
CA GLY A 106 0.73 11.34 18.52
C GLY A 106 0.17 9.97 18.88
N SER A 107 0.07 9.04 17.92
CA SER A 107 -0.49 7.70 18.12
C SER A 107 0.17 6.65 17.22
N ILE A 108 0.03 5.38 17.60
CA ILE A 108 0.54 4.26 16.78
C ILE A 108 -0.17 4.21 15.42
N GLY A 109 -1.47 4.49 15.38
CA GLY A 109 -2.22 4.56 14.13
C GLY A 109 -1.71 5.66 13.20
N GLU A 110 -1.39 6.84 13.73
CA GLU A 110 -0.76 7.93 12.97
C GLU A 110 0.61 7.53 12.43
N ALA A 111 1.44 6.89 13.27
CA ALA A 111 2.76 6.44 12.91
C ALA A 111 2.73 5.38 11.79
N LEU A 112 1.84 4.38 11.90
CA LEU A 112 1.63 3.37 10.87
C LEU A 112 1.11 3.99 9.57
N PHE A 113 0.19 4.96 9.65
CA PHE A 113 -0.34 5.68 8.49
C PHE A 113 0.78 6.40 7.72
N ASN A 114 1.75 6.98 8.43
CA ASN A 114 2.86 7.77 7.88
C ASN A 114 4.20 6.99 7.80
N LEU A 115 4.19 5.67 7.92
CA LEU A 115 5.39 4.86 8.09
C LEU A 115 6.42 5.01 6.96
N GLU A 116 7.65 5.43 7.27
CA GLU A 116 8.69 5.59 6.24
C GLU A 116 9.39 4.28 5.84
N LEU A 117 9.22 3.21 6.64
CA LEU A 117 9.85 1.90 6.40
C LEU A 117 9.58 1.38 4.97
N GLY A 118 10.60 0.80 4.34
CA GLY A 118 10.51 0.32 2.96
C GLY A 118 10.23 1.45 1.96
N SER A 119 10.72 2.66 2.23
CA SER A 119 10.42 3.87 1.44
C SER A 119 8.90 4.14 1.34
N GLY A 120 8.18 3.90 2.43
CA GLY A 120 6.72 4.03 2.50
C GLY A 120 5.95 2.88 1.87
N GLY A 121 6.57 1.72 1.62
CA GLY A 121 5.91 0.56 1.02
C GLY A 121 4.62 0.12 1.74
N PHE A 122 4.54 0.40 3.05
CA PHE A 122 3.42 0.09 3.94
C PHE A 122 2.56 1.31 4.31
N SER A 123 2.97 2.53 3.95
CA SER A 123 2.32 3.76 4.39
C SER A 123 1.03 4.05 3.60
N CYS A 124 -0.02 4.45 4.31
CA CYS A 124 -1.26 4.93 3.72
C CYS A 124 -1.09 6.35 3.14
N ALA A 125 -0.28 7.20 3.81
CA ALA A 125 -0.01 8.57 3.43
C ALA A 125 0.57 8.69 2.02
N ARG A 126 1.29 7.67 1.56
CA ARG A 126 1.77 7.53 0.18
C ARG A 126 0.70 7.75 -0.90
N CYS A 127 -0.54 7.39 -0.63
CA CYS A 127 -1.66 7.61 -1.57
C CYS A 127 -2.65 8.64 -1.05
N HIS A 128 -2.80 8.78 0.27
CA HIS A 128 -3.82 9.61 0.89
C HIS A 128 -3.30 10.95 1.44
N THR A 129 -2.02 11.27 1.30
CA THR A 129 -1.45 12.56 1.72
C THR A 129 -0.68 13.18 0.55
N PRO A 130 -1.05 14.39 0.09
CA PRO A 130 -0.31 15.06 -0.97
C PRO A 130 1.11 15.36 -0.47
N GLY A 131 2.11 15.34 -1.34
CA GLY A 131 3.46 15.73 -0.92
C GLY A 131 4.30 14.66 -0.22
N TRP A 132 3.66 13.65 0.39
CA TRP A 132 4.34 12.68 1.23
C TRP A 132 5.44 11.91 0.47
N SER A 133 5.14 11.52 -0.78
CA SER A 133 6.06 10.73 -1.61
C SER A 133 7.33 11.47 -2.05
N TRP A 134 7.46 12.77 -1.78
CA TRP A 134 8.67 13.55 -2.07
C TRP A 134 9.12 14.43 -0.90
N GLY A 135 8.71 14.09 0.33
CA GLY A 135 9.19 14.72 1.56
C GLY A 135 8.62 16.09 1.87
N GLU A 136 7.54 16.50 1.20
CA GLU A 136 6.84 17.76 1.47
C GLU A 136 5.37 17.50 1.79
N PRO A 137 5.04 16.67 2.81
CA PRO A 137 3.67 16.28 3.09
C PRO A 137 2.79 17.51 3.38
N GLY A 138 1.63 17.56 2.71
CA GLY A 138 0.54 18.47 3.06
C GLY A 138 -0.26 17.93 4.26
N GLN A 139 -1.54 18.30 4.34
CA GLN A 139 -2.42 17.78 5.39
C GLN A 139 -2.54 16.25 5.28
N THR A 140 -2.17 15.54 6.34
CA THR A 140 -2.29 14.09 6.43
C THR A 140 -3.72 13.64 6.12
N GLY A 141 -3.86 12.65 5.24
CA GLY A 141 -5.15 12.07 4.90
C GLY A 141 -6.02 12.90 3.95
N SER A 142 -5.63 14.14 3.59
CA SER A 142 -6.45 15.06 2.77
C SER A 142 -6.72 14.60 1.33
N GLY A 143 -6.14 13.47 0.92
CA GLY A 143 -6.30 12.89 -0.41
C GLY A 143 -5.21 13.35 -1.37
N ALA A 144 -4.79 12.43 -2.25
CA ALA A 144 -3.86 12.71 -3.33
C ALA A 144 -4.16 11.79 -4.52
N TYR A 145 -3.63 10.58 -4.48
CA TYR A 145 -4.01 9.52 -5.43
C TYR A 145 -5.26 8.77 -4.94
N GLY A 146 -5.30 8.49 -3.64
CA GLY A 146 -6.50 8.06 -2.94
C GLY A 146 -7.35 9.27 -2.54
N TRP A 147 -8.63 9.01 -2.26
CA TRP A 147 -9.59 10.03 -1.85
C TRP A 147 -9.31 10.57 -0.43
N ASN A 148 -9.95 11.68 -0.09
CA ASN A 148 -9.80 12.36 1.20
C ASN A 148 -10.38 11.53 2.36
N LEU A 149 -9.59 11.27 3.39
CA LEU A 149 -9.98 10.50 4.57
C LEU A 149 -10.38 11.37 5.78
N THR A 150 -10.15 12.69 5.72
CA THR A 150 -10.32 13.58 6.88
C THR A 150 -11.78 13.99 7.12
N GLY A 151 -12.03 14.62 8.27
CA GLY A 151 -13.29 15.32 8.55
C GLY A 151 -14.51 14.41 8.61
N GLY A 152 -14.32 13.16 9.07
CA GLY A 152 -15.38 12.16 9.15
C GLY A 152 -15.81 11.55 7.81
N ALA A 153 -15.05 11.78 6.73
CA ALA A 153 -15.33 11.19 5.42
C ALA A 153 -15.32 9.65 5.50
N THR A 154 -14.37 9.06 6.23
CA THR A 154 -14.28 7.61 6.43
C THR A 154 -15.50 7.04 7.17
N ASN A 155 -16.00 7.73 8.18
CA ASN A 155 -17.22 7.35 8.90
C ASN A 155 -18.48 7.45 8.02
N SER A 156 -18.49 8.34 7.03
CA SER A 156 -19.59 8.44 6.05
C SER A 156 -19.51 7.33 4.99
N HIS A 157 -18.30 6.87 4.66
CA HIS A 157 -18.08 5.82 3.66
C HIS A 157 -18.23 4.40 4.21
N PHE A 158 -17.86 4.17 5.47
CA PHE A 158 -17.91 2.87 6.14
C PHE A 158 -18.81 2.95 7.37
N GLY A 159 -19.92 2.21 7.34
CA GLY A 159 -20.92 2.24 8.40
C GLY A 159 -20.38 1.67 9.72
N THR A 160 -19.41 0.77 9.64
CA THR A 160 -18.71 0.23 10.81
C THR A 160 -17.20 0.21 10.65
N GLU A 161 -16.52 0.15 11.77
CA GLU A 161 -15.08 -0.07 11.86
C GLU A 161 -14.67 -1.39 11.19
N GLN A 162 -15.42 -2.47 11.42
CA GLN A 162 -15.14 -3.79 10.83
C GLN A 162 -15.25 -3.79 9.30
N GLU A 163 -16.21 -3.05 8.73
CA GLU A 163 -16.30 -2.88 7.27
C GLU A 163 -15.03 -2.25 6.70
N MET A 164 -14.48 -1.24 7.38
CA MET A 164 -13.25 -0.57 6.96
C MET A 164 -12.03 -1.49 7.11
N ILE A 165 -11.93 -2.23 8.20
CA ILE A 165 -10.87 -3.24 8.40
C ILE A 165 -10.89 -4.27 7.27
N ASN A 166 -12.06 -4.82 6.96
CA ASN A 166 -12.21 -5.79 5.89
C ASN A 166 -11.80 -5.22 4.54
N PHE A 167 -12.16 -3.96 4.26
CA PHE A 167 -11.77 -3.28 3.04
C PHE A 167 -10.25 -3.02 2.97
N ILE A 168 -9.60 -2.59 4.04
CA ILE A 168 -8.14 -2.40 4.07
C ILE A 168 -7.40 -3.73 3.91
N LYS A 169 -7.92 -4.81 4.51
CA LYS A 169 -7.35 -6.16 4.34
C LYS A 169 -7.41 -6.61 2.89
N ALA A 170 -8.58 -6.47 2.24
CA ALA A 170 -8.83 -7.00 0.90
C ALA A 170 -8.36 -6.07 -0.24
N GLY A 171 -8.34 -4.75 -0.01
CA GLY A 171 -8.17 -3.75 -1.06
C GLY A 171 -9.43 -3.53 -1.89
N SER A 172 -9.37 -2.56 -2.81
CA SER A 172 -10.45 -2.27 -3.75
C SER A 172 -10.40 -3.23 -4.94
N LYS A 173 -11.57 -3.66 -5.43
CA LYS A 173 -11.70 -4.40 -6.71
C LYS A 173 -12.44 -3.53 -7.73
N PHE A 174 -12.00 -3.52 -8.99
CA PHE A 174 -12.60 -2.69 -10.02
C PHE A 174 -14.08 -3.01 -10.21
N GLY A 175 -14.94 -1.98 -10.14
CA GLY A 175 -16.38 -2.11 -10.32
C GLY A 175 -17.14 -2.71 -9.12
N ALA A 176 -16.44 -3.31 -8.16
CA ALA A 176 -17.05 -3.90 -6.98
C ALA A 176 -17.50 -2.83 -5.98
N LYS A 177 -18.67 -3.04 -5.36
CA LYS A 177 -19.14 -2.18 -4.29
C LYS A 177 -18.26 -2.35 -3.04
N TYR A 178 -17.99 -1.26 -2.33
CA TYR A 178 -17.46 -1.26 -0.97
C TYR A 178 -18.09 -0.14 -0.14
N GLY A 179 -18.12 -0.31 1.19
CA GLY A 179 -18.78 0.64 2.09
C GLY A 179 -20.25 0.90 1.72
N VAL A 180 -20.75 2.09 2.05
CA VAL A 180 -22.17 2.44 1.84
C VAL A 180 -22.50 2.60 0.36
N GLN A 181 -21.71 3.40 -0.37
CA GLN A 181 -21.91 3.74 -1.80
C GLN A 181 -20.60 3.80 -2.61
N GLY A 182 -19.51 3.24 -2.09
CA GLY A 182 -18.24 3.22 -2.81
C GLY A 182 -18.23 2.19 -3.95
N GLN A 183 -17.57 2.55 -5.06
CA GLN A 183 -17.21 1.60 -6.12
C GLN A 183 -15.69 1.56 -6.25
N GLY A 184 -15.12 0.36 -6.16
CA GLY A 184 -13.69 0.14 -6.18
C GLY A 184 -13.10 0.43 -7.55
N SER A 185 -11.91 1.02 -7.57
CA SER A 185 -11.13 1.26 -8.79
C SER A 185 -10.16 0.13 -9.11
N GLY A 186 -9.97 -0.83 -8.20
CA GLY A 186 -8.91 -1.85 -8.29
C GLY A 186 -7.54 -1.38 -7.79
N ARG A 187 -7.37 -0.07 -7.58
CA ARG A 187 -6.05 0.55 -7.36
C ARG A 187 -5.62 0.66 -5.91
N MET A 188 -6.55 0.57 -4.95
CA MET A 188 -6.20 0.51 -3.53
C MET A 188 -5.81 -0.94 -3.21
N PRO A 189 -4.54 -1.22 -2.90
CA PRO A 189 -4.13 -2.58 -2.60
C PRO A 189 -4.67 -3.07 -1.26
N GLY A 190 -4.70 -4.39 -1.09
CA GLY A 190 -4.93 -5.02 0.20
C GLY A 190 -3.67 -5.02 1.05
N PHE A 191 -3.84 -4.87 2.37
CA PHE A 191 -2.76 -4.91 3.35
C PHE A 191 -2.89 -6.09 4.34
N GLY A 192 -3.88 -6.96 4.15
CA GLY A 192 -4.17 -8.06 5.09
C GLY A 192 -3.05 -9.10 5.19
N ASP A 193 -2.27 -9.27 4.12
CA ASP A 193 -1.11 -10.17 4.10
C ASP A 193 0.17 -9.46 4.56
N LEU A 194 0.16 -8.14 4.75
CA LEU A 194 1.33 -7.35 5.12
C LEU A 194 1.33 -6.93 6.58
N LEU A 195 0.18 -6.50 7.08
CA LEU A 195 0.01 -5.93 8.41
C LEU A 195 -0.81 -6.88 9.28
N THR A 196 -0.51 -6.90 10.57
CA THR A 196 -1.30 -7.66 11.54
C THR A 196 -2.72 -7.09 11.67
N ALA A 197 -3.64 -7.86 12.27
CA ALA A 197 -4.98 -7.38 12.55
C ALA A 197 -4.95 -6.16 13.46
N GLU A 198 -4.07 -6.15 14.46
CA GLU A 198 -3.87 -5.08 15.42
C GLU A 198 -3.31 -3.83 14.74
N GLN A 199 -2.33 -3.96 13.84
CA GLN A 199 -1.78 -2.83 13.09
C GLN A 199 -2.85 -2.17 12.19
N ILE A 200 -3.63 -2.98 11.47
CA ILE A 200 -4.75 -2.48 10.67
C ILE A 200 -5.78 -1.80 11.56
N GLN A 201 -6.09 -2.37 12.72
CA GLN A 201 -7.00 -1.80 13.70
C GLN A 201 -6.55 -0.42 14.18
N GLN A 202 -5.25 -0.26 14.49
CA GLN A 202 -4.67 1.03 14.89
C GLN A 202 -4.80 2.09 13.79
N ILE A 203 -4.52 1.71 12.53
CA ILE A 203 -4.70 2.60 11.37
C ILE A 203 -6.18 3.02 11.24
N VAL A 204 -7.11 2.07 11.36
CA VAL A 204 -8.55 2.37 11.28
C VAL A 204 -8.98 3.30 12.41
N ASN A 205 -8.48 3.10 13.63
CA ASN A 205 -8.78 3.97 14.76
C ASN A 205 -8.30 5.40 14.51
N TYR A 206 -7.07 5.57 14.02
CA TYR A 206 -6.54 6.89 13.65
C TYR A 206 -7.43 7.55 12.59
N VAL A 207 -7.70 6.85 11.49
CA VAL A 207 -8.41 7.43 10.34
C VAL A 207 -9.89 7.73 10.62
N ARG A 208 -10.51 7.04 11.60
CA ARG A 208 -11.92 7.26 11.95
C ARG A 208 -12.12 8.31 13.04
N ASN A 209 -11.13 8.53 13.90
CA ASN A 209 -11.29 9.31 15.12
C ASN A 209 -10.34 10.51 15.25
N GLU A 210 -9.21 10.49 14.55
CA GLU A 210 -8.14 11.50 14.67
C GLU A 210 -7.94 12.33 13.39
N LEU A 211 -8.46 11.88 12.23
CA LEU A 211 -8.45 12.57 10.93
C LEU A 211 -9.79 13.23 10.57
#